data_AF-A0AAE1PG17-F1
#
_entry.id   AF-A0AAE1PG17-F1
#
_cell.length_a   1.000
_cell.length_b   1.000
_cell.length_c   1.000
_cell.angle_alpha   90.00
_cell.angle_beta   90.00
_cell.angle_gamma   90.00
#
_symmetry.space_group_name_H-M   'P 1'
#
loop_
_entity.id
_entity.type
_entity.pdbx_description
1 polymer ?
#
loop_
_entity_poly.entity_id
_entity_poly.type
_entity_poly.pdbx_seq_one_letter_code
_entity_poly.pdbx_strand_id
1 'polypeptide(L)'
;MGLLNDEETWKSTILEIINHTNDRTQLRGTYTSMLVFSNLEDQSGIWKETRDLFSNDFLYNSKGSDYNDEIYLDALDDIQERVWECGGGKISAYGLPTSRNREKVTNVIRREKAYNRERLSEEVAEKSPMLNEKQRIIYDTIMTYVNGRDNNQVGIAGSNGFFLAASGETGKSFVLNLILDTVRSQGRIALAVDSLGIAAPVLHGG
;
A
#
# COMPACT_ATOMS: atom_id res chain seq x y z
N MET A 1 40.23 -21.92 7.06
CA MET A 1 40.88 -20.61 7.29
C MET A 1 40.25 -19.63 6.32
N GLY A 2 39.39 -18.71 6.78
CA GLY A 2 38.85 -17.61 5.96
C GLY A 2 37.32 -17.46 5.96
N LEU A 3 36.68 -17.38 7.13
CA LEU A 3 35.26 -16.98 7.28
C LEU A 3 35.06 -15.81 8.25
N LEU A 4 36.16 -15.29 8.83
CA LEU A 4 36.12 -14.19 9.81
C LEU A 4 36.07 -12.80 9.15
N ASN A 5 36.05 -12.71 7.82
CA ASN A 5 36.09 -11.42 7.13
C ASN A 5 34.71 -10.88 6.74
N ASP A 6 33.67 -11.71 6.60
CA ASP A 6 32.44 -11.22 5.94
C ASP A 6 31.67 -10.24 6.83
N GLU A 7 31.48 -10.52 8.12
CA GLU A 7 30.67 -9.66 8.98
C GLU A 7 31.32 -8.28 9.24
N GLU A 8 32.62 -8.23 9.55
CA GLU A 8 33.32 -6.95 9.72
C GLU A 8 33.41 -6.18 8.39
N THR A 9 33.62 -6.88 7.27
CA THR A 9 33.66 -6.24 5.95
C THR A 9 32.30 -5.64 5.61
N TRP A 10 31.21 -6.34 5.90
CA TRP A 10 29.86 -5.84 5.64
C TRP A 10 29.46 -4.67 6.54
N LYS A 11 29.77 -4.74 7.85
CA LYS A 11 29.57 -3.61 8.77
C LYS A 11 30.37 -2.39 8.32
N SER A 12 31.65 -2.57 7.97
CA SER A 12 32.49 -1.50 7.42
C SER A 12 31.90 -0.94 6.12
N THR A 13 31.39 -1.80 5.23
CA THR A 13 30.78 -1.37 3.96
C THR A 13 29.52 -0.53 4.18
N ILE A 14 28.65 -0.93 5.12
CA ILE A 14 27.46 -0.11 5.46
C ILE A 14 27.89 1.24 6.03
N LEU A 15 28.84 1.26 6.97
CA LEU A 15 29.33 2.50 7.58
C LEU A 15 30.03 3.41 6.56
N GLU A 16 30.78 2.85 5.62
CA GLU A 16 31.41 3.58 4.53
C GLU A 16 30.35 4.19 3.60
N ILE A 17 29.35 3.42 3.18
CA ILE A 17 28.23 3.92 2.37
C ILE A 17 27.48 5.02 3.13
N ILE A 18 27.24 4.87 4.43
CA ILE A 18 26.62 5.92 5.27
C ILE A 18 27.43 7.22 5.22
N ASN A 19 28.76 7.12 5.26
CA ASN A 19 29.65 8.28 5.24
C ASN A 19 29.76 8.94 3.85
N HIS A 20 29.53 8.17 2.78
CA HIS A 20 29.72 8.64 1.40
C HIS A 20 28.42 8.93 0.64
N THR A 21 27.25 8.50 1.12
CA THR A 21 25.97 8.78 0.48
C THR A 21 24.85 9.11 1.47
N ASN A 22 23.98 10.03 1.04
CA ASN A 22 22.69 10.30 1.68
C ASN A 22 21.54 9.47 1.08
N ASP A 23 21.82 8.60 0.10
CA ASP A 23 20.80 7.76 -0.52
C ASP A 23 20.44 6.56 0.37
N ARG A 24 19.30 6.67 1.06
CA ARG A 24 18.77 5.63 1.95
C ARG A 24 18.23 4.41 1.20
N THR A 25 17.87 4.58 -0.07
CA THR A 25 17.46 3.50 -0.97
C THR A 25 18.64 2.58 -1.27
N GLN A 26 19.80 3.17 -1.59
CA GLN A 26 21.03 2.42 -1.83
C GLN A 26 21.47 1.68 -0.57
N LEU A 27 21.37 2.31 0.61
CA LEU A 27 21.68 1.68 1.89
C LEU A 27 20.81 0.45 2.18
N ARG A 28 19.49 0.55 2.01
CA ARG A 28 18.58 -0.59 2.16
C ARG A 28 18.82 -1.68 1.11
N GLY A 29 19.22 -1.31 -0.10
CA GLY A 29 19.62 -2.25 -1.16
C GLY A 29 20.89 -3.05 -0.83
N THR A 30 21.91 -2.39 -0.29
CA THR A 30 23.13 -3.07 0.16
C THR A 30 22.82 -4.01 1.32
N TYR A 31 22.04 -3.55 2.31
CA TYR A 31 21.62 -4.38 3.42
C TYR A 31 20.79 -5.59 2.97
N THR A 32 19.90 -5.41 1.98
CA THR A 32 19.14 -6.52 1.37
C THR A 32 20.07 -7.57 0.76
N SER A 33 21.07 -7.12 -0.01
CA SER A 33 22.06 -8.03 -0.61
C SER A 33 22.80 -8.82 0.47
N MET A 34 23.10 -8.20 1.61
CA MET A 34 23.70 -8.89 2.76
C MET A 34 22.77 -9.95 3.34
N LEU A 35 21.48 -9.61 3.55
CA LEU A 35 20.51 -10.57 4.07
C LEU A 35 20.39 -11.81 3.17
N VAL A 36 20.32 -11.62 1.85
CA VAL A 36 20.03 -12.71 0.91
C VAL A 36 21.27 -13.53 0.58
N PHE A 37 22.43 -12.89 0.38
CA PHE A 37 23.61 -13.55 -0.15
C PHE A 37 24.71 -13.80 0.89
N SER A 38 24.59 -13.26 2.11
CA SER A 38 25.60 -13.42 3.16
C SER A 38 25.08 -14.28 4.31
N ASN A 39 25.94 -15.17 4.82
CA ASN A 39 25.65 -16.00 5.98
C ASN A 39 26.04 -15.28 7.28
N LEU A 40 25.39 -14.14 7.54
CA LEU A 40 25.65 -13.30 8.72
C LEU A 40 25.06 -13.94 9.98
N GLU A 41 25.86 -14.00 11.06
CA GLU A 41 25.41 -14.52 12.36
C GLU A 41 24.50 -13.53 13.10
N ASP A 42 24.75 -12.21 12.99
CA ASP A 42 23.95 -11.17 13.67
C ASP A 42 23.32 -10.13 12.71
N GLN A 43 22.38 -10.60 11.89
CA GLN A 43 21.59 -9.75 10.99
C GLN A 43 20.68 -8.75 11.74
N SER A 44 20.21 -9.16 12.94
CA SER A 44 19.30 -8.37 13.76
C SER A 44 20.00 -7.21 14.49
N GLY A 45 21.25 -7.39 14.90
CA GLY A 45 22.07 -6.36 15.55
C GLY A 45 22.38 -5.21 14.59
N ILE A 46 22.76 -5.54 13.35
CA ILE A 46 23.02 -4.53 12.31
C ILE A 46 21.77 -3.66 12.09
N TRP A 47 20.58 -4.25 11.99
CA TRP A 47 19.34 -3.48 11.90
C TRP A 47 19.13 -2.55 13.10
N LYS A 48 19.31 -3.03 14.34
CA LYS A 48 19.12 -2.19 15.54
C LYS A 48 20.04 -0.97 15.56
N GLU A 49 21.26 -1.12 15.08
CA GLU A 49 22.24 -0.03 15.02
C GLU A 49 21.99 0.95 13.87
N THR A 50 21.39 0.48 12.77
CA THR A 50 21.27 1.26 11.52
C THR A 50 19.85 1.66 11.15
N ARG A 51 18.83 1.21 11.89
CA ARG A 51 17.39 1.44 11.61
C ARG A 51 17.02 2.91 11.43
N ASP A 52 17.60 3.82 12.21
CA ASP A 52 17.31 5.27 12.12
C ASP A 52 17.77 5.79 10.75
N LEU A 53 18.98 5.38 10.34
CA LEU A 53 19.55 5.78 9.05
C LEU A 53 18.76 5.18 7.89
N PHE A 54 18.37 3.91 7.98
CA PHE A 54 17.52 3.27 6.96
C PHE A 54 16.11 3.87 6.88
N SER A 55 15.64 4.55 7.92
CA SER A 55 14.26 5.04 8.00
C SER A 55 14.15 6.57 7.86
N ASN A 56 15.27 7.27 7.67
CA ASN A 56 15.33 8.73 7.72
C ASN A 56 14.53 9.41 6.58
N ASP A 57 14.49 8.81 5.39
CA ASP A 57 13.64 9.26 4.29
C ASP A 57 12.14 9.09 4.60
N PHE A 58 11.77 8.01 5.28
CA PHE A 58 10.40 7.82 5.78
C PHE A 58 10.03 8.81 6.88
N LEU A 59 10.95 9.12 7.79
CA LEU A 59 10.78 10.19 8.79
C LEU A 59 10.51 11.54 8.11
N TYR A 60 11.35 11.93 7.13
CA TYR A 60 11.18 13.17 6.38
C TYR A 60 9.82 13.22 5.66
N ASN A 61 9.41 12.12 5.03
CA ASN A 61 8.14 12.01 4.31
C ASN A 61 6.92 12.04 5.25
N SER A 62 7.06 11.53 6.47
CA SER A 62 6.00 11.55 7.49
C SER A 62 5.76 12.94 8.12
N LYS A 63 6.65 13.91 7.86
CA LYS A 63 6.70 15.23 8.54
C LYS A 63 6.81 15.12 10.07
N GLY A 64 7.22 13.97 10.58
CA GLY A 64 7.42 13.73 12.01
C GLY A 64 8.70 14.38 12.54
N SER A 65 8.75 14.60 13.85
CA SER A 65 9.94 15.09 14.56
C SER A 65 10.84 13.96 15.08
N ASP A 66 10.26 12.78 15.33
CA ASP A 66 10.93 11.66 16.00
C ASP A 66 10.62 10.32 15.33
N TYR A 67 11.57 9.39 15.42
CA TYR A 67 11.36 8.02 14.97
C TYR A 67 10.32 7.32 15.83
N ASN A 68 9.43 6.58 15.18
CA ASN A 68 8.44 5.75 15.83
C ASN A 68 8.41 4.36 15.17
N ASP A 69 7.65 3.44 15.78
CA ASP A 69 7.55 2.08 15.28
C ASP A 69 6.98 2.01 13.85
N GLU A 70 6.12 2.94 13.45
CA GLU A 70 5.58 2.97 12.08
C GLU A 70 6.65 3.29 11.03
N ILE A 71 7.52 4.25 11.32
CA ILE A 71 8.63 4.64 10.45
C ILE A 71 9.62 3.49 10.26
N TYR A 72 9.95 2.78 11.34
CA TYR A 72 10.81 1.60 11.25
C TYR A 72 10.15 0.46 10.49
N LEU A 73 8.85 0.26 10.66
CA LEU A 73 8.09 -0.72 9.92
C LEU A 73 8.03 -0.41 8.42
N ASP A 74 7.92 0.86 8.03
CA ASP A 74 7.92 1.26 6.62
C ASP A 74 9.28 0.96 5.94
N ALA A 75 10.38 1.18 6.64
CA ALA A 75 11.71 0.80 6.15
C ALA A 75 11.88 -0.73 6.07
N LEU A 76 11.33 -1.48 7.03
CA LEU A 76 11.32 -2.95 6.99
C LEU A 76 10.46 -3.51 5.85
N ASP A 77 9.35 -2.84 5.51
CA ASP A 77 8.50 -3.20 4.38
C ASP A 77 9.25 -3.01 3.04
N ASP A 78 9.99 -1.89 2.86
CA ASP A 78 10.85 -1.68 1.67
C ASP A 78 11.97 -2.73 1.58
N ILE A 79 12.62 -3.08 2.71
CA ILE A 79 13.62 -4.15 2.75
C ILE A 79 12.99 -5.50 2.37
N GLN A 80 11.78 -5.81 2.89
CA GLN A 80 11.09 -7.06 2.57
C GLN A 80 10.75 -7.18 1.09
N GLU A 81 10.32 -6.10 0.44
CA GLU A 81 10.07 -6.08 -1.01
C GLU A 81 11.34 -6.40 -1.80
N ARG A 82 12.46 -5.75 -1.46
CA ARG A 82 13.76 -6.00 -2.11
C ARG A 82 14.28 -7.41 -1.88
N VAL A 83 14.09 -7.97 -0.68
CA VAL A 83 14.46 -9.37 -0.40
C VAL A 83 13.72 -10.32 -1.34
N TRP A 84 12.44 -10.08 -1.62
CA TRP A 84 11.69 -10.90 -2.58
C TRP A 84 12.18 -10.71 -4.01
N GLU A 85 12.54 -9.50 -4.43
CA GLU A 85 13.13 -9.23 -5.75
C GLU A 85 14.44 -10.00 -5.95
N CYS A 86 15.23 -10.18 -4.89
CA CYS A 86 16.47 -10.97 -4.89
C CYS A 86 16.24 -12.49 -4.72
N GLY A 87 14.99 -12.97 -4.67
CA GLY A 87 14.67 -14.39 -4.48
C GLY A 87 14.80 -14.89 -3.03
N GLY A 88 14.92 -13.98 -2.06
CA GLY A 88 14.98 -14.28 -0.64
C GLY A 88 13.61 -14.56 0.00
N GLY A 89 13.65 -14.96 1.27
CA GLY A 89 12.45 -15.34 2.05
C GLY A 89 11.78 -14.18 2.78
N LYS A 90 11.02 -14.49 3.83
CA LYS A 90 10.52 -13.46 4.75
C LYS A 90 11.66 -12.89 5.58
N ILE A 91 11.67 -11.58 5.83
CA ILE A 91 12.67 -10.92 6.69
C ILE A 91 12.72 -11.50 8.11
N SER A 92 11.61 -12.10 8.57
CA SER A 92 11.55 -12.83 9.84
C SER A 92 12.48 -14.03 9.93
N ALA A 93 12.81 -14.66 8.80
CA ALA A 93 13.78 -15.77 8.75
C ALA A 93 15.20 -15.29 9.05
N TYR A 94 15.45 -13.99 8.90
CA TYR A 94 16.71 -13.31 9.15
C TYR A 94 16.74 -12.62 10.54
N GLY A 95 15.80 -12.96 11.42
CA GLY A 95 15.70 -12.40 12.78
C GLY A 95 15.19 -10.97 12.85
N LEU A 96 14.65 -10.41 11.76
CA LEU A 96 14.14 -9.04 11.73
C LEU A 96 12.69 -8.94 12.23
N PRO A 97 12.33 -7.79 12.86
CA PRO A 97 10.95 -7.53 13.21
C PRO A 97 10.08 -7.55 11.96
N THR A 98 8.95 -8.21 12.07
CA THR A 98 7.90 -8.20 11.05
C THR A 98 6.61 -7.83 11.76
N SER A 99 5.82 -6.98 11.12
CA SER A 99 4.46 -6.76 11.56
C SER A 99 3.67 -8.05 11.29
N ARG A 100 3.49 -8.87 12.33
CA ARG A 100 2.72 -10.13 12.29
C ARG A 100 1.29 -9.94 11.71
N ASN A 101 0.81 -8.68 11.67
CA ASN A 101 -0.53 -8.26 11.28
C ASN A 101 -0.59 -7.09 10.27
N ARG A 102 0.48 -6.64 9.59
CA ARG A 102 0.25 -5.86 8.35
C ARG A 102 -0.09 -6.88 7.27
N GLU A 103 -1.36 -7.23 7.16
CA GLU A 103 -1.92 -7.62 5.87
C GLU A 103 -1.42 -6.59 4.87
N LYS A 104 -0.65 -7.05 3.87
CA LYS A 104 -0.03 -6.22 2.81
C LYS A 104 -0.90 -5.01 2.50
N VAL A 105 -0.58 -3.86 3.10
CA VAL A 105 -1.09 -2.59 2.63
C VAL A 105 -0.27 -2.34 1.38
N THR A 106 -0.70 -2.94 0.27
CA THR A 106 -0.10 -2.69 -1.03
C THR A 106 -0.11 -1.17 -1.28
N ASN A 107 0.81 -0.66 -2.09
CA ASN A 107 0.79 0.74 -2.51
C ASN A 107 -0.60 1.19 -3.00
N VAL A 108 -1.40 0.27 -3.53
CA VAL A 108 -2.81 0.45 -3.89
C VAL A 108 -3.66 0.82 -2.68
N ILE A 109 -3.62 0.05 -1.58
CA ILE A 109 -4.38 0.34 -0.35
C ILE A 109 -3.91 1.66 0.29
N ARG A 110 -2.61 1.95 0.24
CA ARG A 110 -2.07 3.23 0.75
C ARG A 110 -2.60 4.42 -0.05
N ARG A 111 -2.65 4.33 -1.37
CA ARG A 111 -3.26 5.35 -2.25
C ARG A 111 -4.74 5.53 -1.96
N GLU A 112 -5.47 4.42 -1.78
CA GLU A 112 -6.91 4.45 -1.47
C GLU A 112 -7.19 5.10 -0.10
N LYS A 113 -6.33 4.89 0.89
CA LYS A 113 -6.47 5.56 2.20
C LYS A 113 -6.04 7.03 2.19
N ALA A 114 -5.29 7.48 1.18
CA ALA A 114 -4.79 8.85 1.07
C ALA A 114 -5.81 9.85 0.50
N TYR A 115 -6.96 9.38 -0.01
CA TYR A 115 -8.02 10.28 -0.48
C TYR A 115 -8.56 11.15 0.66
N ASN A 116 -8.72 12.45 0.40
CA ASN A 116 -9.38 13.37 1.34
C ASN A 116 -10.89 13.06 1.40
N ARG A 117 -11.32 12.51 2.53
CA ARG A 117 -12.70 12.06 2.75
C ARG A 117 -13.70 13.20 2.78
N GLU A 118 -13.34 14.35 3.34
CA GLU A 118 -14.21 15.52 3.43
C GLU A 118 -14.49 16.05 2.02
N ARG A 119 -13.44 16.26 1.23
CA ARG A 119 -13.58 16.69 -0.17
C ARG A 119 -14.41 15.70 -0.99
N LEU A 120 -14.18 14.40 -0.83
CA LEU A 120 -14.99 13.38 -1.53
C LEU A 120 -16.45 13.40 -1.08
N SER A 121 -16.72 13.62 0.21
CA SER A 121 -18.08 13.73 0.72
C SER A 121 -18.82 14.94 0.15
N GLU A 122 -18.13 16.08 -0.01
CA GLU A 122 -18.66 17.27 -0.66
C GLU A 122 -18.99 17.00 -2.14
N GLU A 123 -18.04 16.40 -2.87
CA GLU A 123 -18.27 16.04 -4.29
C GLU A 123 -19.43 15.05 -4.48
N VAL A 124 -19.59 14.09 -3.56
CA VAL A 124 -20.72 13.16 -3.59
C VAL A 124 -22.03 13.89 -3.33
N ALA A 125 -22.06 14.84 -2.40
CA ALA A 125 -23.24 15.66 -2.12
C ALA A 125 -23.65 16.54 -3.30
N GLU A 126 -22.68 17.06 -4.06
CA GLU A 126 -22.93 17.85 -5.28
C GLU A 126 -23.39 16.99 -6.47
N LYS A 127 -22.78 15.81 -6.66
CA LYS A 127 -23.03 14.94 -7.83
C LYS A 127 -24.25 14.03 -7.65
N SER A 128 -24.61 13.64 -6.43
CA SER A 128 -25.75 12.75 -6.16
C SER A 128 -27.10 13.30 -6.69
N PRO A 129 -27.42 14.61 -6.56
CA PRO A 129 -28.60 15.22 -7.17
C PRO A 129 -28.62 15.18 -8.70
N MET A 130 -27.47 15.04 -9.37
CA MET A 130 -27.38 15.05 -10.84
C MET A 130 -27.72 13.70 -11.48
N LEU A 131 -27.92 12.64 -10.68
CA LEU A 131 -28.34 11.34 -11.17
C LEU A 131 -29.76 11.41 -11.77
N ASN A 132 -29.92 10.90 -12.99
CA ASN A 132 -31.26 10.64 -13.51
C ASN A 132 -31.92 9.46 -12.77
N GLU A 133 -33.22 9.28 -12.97
CA GLU A 133 -34.02 8.26 -12.26
C GLU A 133 -33.42 6.84 -12.38
N LYS A 134 -32.98 6.43 -13.57
CA LYS A 134 -32.38 5.10 -13.78
C LYS A 134 -31.04 4.96 -13.08
N GLN A 135 -30.19 5.97 -13.18
CA GLN A 135 -28.88 6.02 -12.53
C GLN A 135 -29.01 6.02 -11.01
N ARG A 136 -30.01 6.71 -10.47
CA ARG A 136 -30.34 6.72 -9.03
C ARG A 136 -30.73 5.33 -8.54
N ILE A 137 -31.60 4.63 -9.25
CA ILE A 137 -31.97 3.24 -8.92
C ILE A 137 -30.71 2.34 -8.86
N ILE A 138 -29.80 2.47 -9.83
CA ILE A 138 -28.54 1.71 -9.85
C ILE A 138 -27.67 2.04 -8.63
N TYR A 139 -27.46 3.33 -8.39
CA TYR A 139 -26.64 3.82 -7.27
C TYR A 139 -27.20 3.32 -5.92
N ASP A 140 -28.50 3.51 -5.65
CA ASP A 140 -29.14 3.13 -4.41
C ASP A 140 -29.09 1.60 -4.18
N THR A 141 -29.31 0.82 -5.24
CA THR A 141 -29.25 -0.65 -5.18
C THR A 141 -27.85 -1.13 -4.78
N ILE A 142 -26.80 -0.60 -5.44
CA ILE A 142 -25.42 -0.98 -5.15
C ILE A 142 -25.01 -0.50 -3.75
N MET A 143 -25.33 0.73 -3.37
CA MET A 143 -24.98 1.27 -2.06
C MET A 143 -25.69 0.52 -0.93
N THR A 144 -26.94 0.11 -1.11
CA THR A 144 -27.66 -0.75 -0.15
C THR A 144 -26.95 -2.07 0.04
N TYR A 145 -26.52 -2.73 -1.04
CA TYR A 145 -25.76 -3.98 -0.96
C TYR A 145 -24.39 -3.78 -0.30
N VAL A 146 -23.68 -2.71 -0.66
CA VAL A 146 -22.36 -2.35 -0.13
C VAL A 146 -22.40 -2.04 1.38
N ASN A 147 -23.47 -1.39 1.85
CA ASN A 147 -23.67 -1.07 3.28
C ASN A 147 -24.29 -2.24 4.06
N GLY A 148 -25.07 -3.12 3.42
CA GLY A 148 -25.70 -4.27 4.06
C GLY A 148 -24.71 -5.35 4.52
N ARG A 149 -23.49 -5.38 3.95
CA ARG A 149 -22.43 -6.33 4.35
C ARG A 149 -21.94 -6.14 5.79
N ASP A 150 -22.09 -4.96 6.37
CA ASP A 150 -21.65 -4.68 7.75
C ASP A 150 -22.61 -5.30 8.79
N ASN A 151 -23.81 -5.74 8.37
CA ASN A 151 -24.89 -6.18 9.26
C ASN A 151 -24.97 -7.71 9.44
N ASN A 152 -23.96 -8.46 9.03
CA ASN A 152 -23.94 -9.95 9.04
C ASN A 152 -25.15 -10.60 8.32
N GLN A 153 -25.90 -9.84 7.53
CA GLN A 153 -26.87 -10.37 6.58
C GLN A 153 -26.04 -10.91 5.42
N VAL A 154 -25.80 -12.22 5.51
CA VAL A 154 -25.22 -13.06 4.46
C VAL A 154 -25.83 -12.65 3.13
N GLY A 155 -25.06 -11.89 2.35
CA GLY A 155 -25.33 -11.72 0.94
C GLY A 155 -25.48 -13.13 0.37
N ILE A 156 -26.63 -13.39 -0.24
CA ILE A 156 -27.01 -14.68 -0.81
C ILE A 156 -25.78 -15.28 -1.49
N ALA A 157 -25.30 -16.40 -0.93
CA ALA A 157 -24.20 -17.17 -1.48
C ALA A 157 -24.56 -17.56 -2.92
N GLY A 158 -24.01 -16.83 -3.90
CA GLY A 158 -24.32 -17.10 -5.31
C GLY A 158 -23.89 -16.02 -6.30
N SER A 159 -23.92 -14.74 -5.95
CA SER A 159 -23.47 -13.68 -6.87
C SER A 159 -22.94 -12.45 -6.12
N ASN A 160 -21.61 -12.30 -6.05
CA ASN A 160 -20.95 -11.18 -5.36
C ASN A 160 -20.71 -9.96 -6.27
N GLY A 161 -21.47 -9.80 -7.35
CA GLY A 161 -21.20 -8.76 -8.35
C GLY A 161 -22.44 -8.32 -9.13
N PHE A 162 -22.38 -7.10 -9.65
CA PHE A 162 -23.39 -6.49 -10.51
C PHE A 162 -22.83 -6.33 -11.93
N PHE A 163 -23.67 -6.53 -12.94
CA PHE A 163 -23.35 -6.22 -14.33
C PHE A 163 -24.12 -4.97 -14.77
N LEU A 164 -23.40 -3.91 -15.12
CA LEU A 164 -24.00 -2.68 -15.62
C LEU A 164 -24.01 -2.66 -17.15
N ALA A 165 -25.11 -3.12 -17.76
CA ALA A 165 -25.37 -2.99 -19.19
C ALA A 165 -25.96 -1.61 -19.51
N ALA A 166 -25.40 -0.92 -20.50
CA ALA A 166 -25.81 0.42 -20.92
C ALA A 166 -25.12 0.72 -22.26
N SER A 167 -25.75 1.50 -23.13
CA SER A 167 -25.15 1.98 -24.38
C SER A 167 -24.13 3.08 -24.09
N GLY A 168 -23.15 3.29 -24.99
CA GLY A 168 -21.93 4.09 -24.76
C GLY A 168 -22.12 5.52 -24.24
N GLU A 169 -23.30 6.11 -24.34
CA GLU A 169 -23.57 7.51 -24.00
C GLU A 169 -24.37 7.71 -22.70
N THR A 170 -24.72 6.66 -21.95
CA THR A 170 -25.67 6.77 -20.82
C THR A 170 -25.05 7.14 -19.46
N GLY A 171 -23.84 7.71 -19.46
CA GLY A 171 -23.20 8.20 -18.23
C GLY A 171 -22.85 7.09 -17.23
N LYS A 172 -22.53 5.87 -17.70
CA LYS A 172 -22.08 4.76 -16.84
C LYS A 172 -20.92 5.18 -15.93
N SER A 173 -19.94 5.87 -16.51
CA SER A 173 -18.76 6.34 -15.80
C SER A 173 -19.12 7.31 -14.68
N PHE A 174 -20.14 8.14 -14.88
CA PHE A 174 -20.63 9.05 -13.85
C PHE A 174 -21.13 8.27 -12.63
N VAL A 175 -21.97 7.25 -12.85
CA VAL A 175 -22.48 6.40 -11.76
C VAL A 175 -21.36 5.62 -11.07
N LEU A 176 -20.45 5.03 -11.84
CA LEU A 176 -19.32 4.27 -11.30
C LEU A 176 -18.40 5.17 -10.45
N ASN A 177 -18.07 6.37 -10.94
CA ASN A 177 -17.26 7.33 -10.19
C ASN A 177 -17.98 7.77 -8.91
N LEU A 178 -19.28 8.04 -8.98
CA LEU A 178 -20.04 8.41 -7.78
C LEU A 178 -20.05 7.30 -6.73
N ILE A 179 -20.17 6.03 -7.15
CA ILE A 179 -20.07 4.87 -6.24
C ILE A 179 -18.68 4.80 -5.61
N LEU A 180 -17.62 4.91 -6.42
CA LEU A 180 -16.23 4.90 -5.93
C LEU A 180 -15.99 6.02 -4.90
N ASP A 181 -16.37 7.25 -5.24
CA ASP A 181 -16.20 8.43 -4.39
C ASP A 181 -17.00 8.28 -3.08
N THR A 182 -18.21 7.71 -3.13
CA THR A 182 -19.04 7.46 -1.94
C THR A 182 -18.42 6.42 -1.02
N VAL A 183 -17.90 5.31 -1.56
CA VAL A 183 -17.25 4.28 -0.73
C VAL A 183 -15.95 4.82 -0.11
N ARG A 184 -15.17 5.59 -0.88
CA ARG A 184 -13.93 6.21 -0.40
C ARG A 184 -14.17 7.30 0.64
N SER A 185 -15.23 8.10 0.52
CA SER A 185 -15.58 9.13 1.52
C SER A 185 -15.95 8.51 2.87
N GLN A 186 -16.53 7.30 2.87
CA GLN A 186 -16.78 6.50 4.07
C GLN A 186 -15.50 5.90 4.70
N GLY A 187 -14.33 6.14 4.11
CA GLY A 187 -13.05 5.60 4.58
C GLY A 187 -12.83 4.13 4.22
N ARG A 188 -13.65 3.58 3.32
CA ARG A 188 -13.52 2.20 2.81
C ARG A 188 -12.69 2.19 1.53
N ILE A 189 -12.21 1.01 1.14
CA ILE A 189 -11.35 0.83 -0.04
C ILE A 189 -12.22 0.49 -1.25
N ALA A 190 -12.06 1.22 -2.35
CA ALA A 190 -12.78 0.97 -3.60
C ALA A 190 -11.82 0.97 -4.79
N LEU A 191 -11.63 -0.18 -5.43
CA LEU A 191 -10.67 -0.34 -6.52
C LEU A 191 -11.37 -0.30 -7.88
N ALA A 192 -10.94 0.63 -8.74
CA ALA A 192 -11.32 0.64 -10.14
C ALA A 192 -10.32 -0.22 -10.93
N VAL A 193 -10.81 -1.18 -11.72
CA VAL A 193 -9.98 -2.03 -12.58
C VAL A 193 -10.56 -2.01 -13.99
N ASP A 194 -9.75 -1.60 -14.97
CA ASP A 194 -10.05 -1.73 -16.39
C ASP A 194 -9.05 -2.70 -17.03
N SER A 195 -9.56 -3.83 -17.53
CA SER A 195 -8.71 -4.91 -18.08
C SER A 195 -8.06 -4.57 -19.42
N LEU A 196 -8.45 -3.46 -20.07
CA LEU A 196 -7.93 -3.06 -21.37
C LEU A 196 -7.16 -1.74 -21.36
N GLY A 197 -7.07 -1.04 -20.22
CA GLY A 197 -6.30 0.20 -20.04
C GLY A 197 -6.77 1.41 -20.86
N ILE A 198 -7.92 1.32 -21.54
CA ILE A 198 -8.47 2.39 -22.41
C ILE A 198 -9.49 3.25 -21.65
N ALA A 199 -10.15 2.69 -20.63
CA ALA A 199 -11.10 3.35 -19.75
C ALA A 199 -10.50 3.72 -18.37
N ALA A 200 -9.26 3.33 -18.07
CA ALA A 200 -8.51 3.76 -16.88
C ALA A 200 -8.56 5.29 -16.61
N PRO A 201 -8.42 6.18 -17.63
CA PRO A 201 -8.50 7.64 -17.39
C PRO A 201 -9.89 8.15 -17.02
N VAL A 202 -10.93 7.33 -17.22
CA VAL A 202 -12.34 7.73 -17.06
C VAL A 202 -12.85 7.42 -15.65
N LEU A 203 -12.17 6.54 -14.92
CA LEU A 203 -12.51 6.18 -13.54
C LEU A 203 -11.53 6.80 -12.55
N HIS A 204 -12.03 7.36 -11.46
CA HIS A 204 -11.17 7.93 -10.42
C HIS A 204 -10.26 6.85 -9.81
N GLY A 205 -8.95 7.02 -9.97
CA GLY A 205 -7.93 6.11 -9.42
C GLY A 205 -7.63 4.86 -10.27
N GLY A 206 -8.16 4.79 -11.50
CA GLY A 206 -7.83 3.77 -12.51
C GLY A 206 -6.51 4.00 -13.23
#